data_AF-A0ABD5VZ09-F1
#
_entry.id   AF-A0ABD5VZ09-F1
#
_cell.length_a   1.000
_cell.length_b   1.000
_cell.length_c   1.000
_cell.angle_alpha   90.00
_cell.angle_beta   90.00
_cell.angle_gamma   90.00
#
_symmetry.space_group_name_H-M   'P 1'
#
loop_
_entity.id
_entity.type
_entity.pdbx_description
1 polymer ?
#
loop_
_entity_poly.entity_id
_entity_poly.type
_entity_poly.pdbx_seq_one_letter_code
_entity_poly.pdbx_strand_id
1 'polypeptide(L)'
;MGLFRSSEIIGIADSALEFALAASEEAHPNEYMGMLRGEDAANLGLDQDGTVLSEVLVVPGTKTNPVSAEFNPINTPNDLSAAGSVHSHPNGVLRPSAADLSTFSRNHVHIIIGAPYGSDDWQAFDQDGEPIDLPVLDVDPPEEDFFDFTQEDIDRELREDER
;
A
#
# COMPACT_ATOMS: atom_id res chain seq x y z
N MET A 1 23.37 7.22 10.97
CA MET A 1 22.09 7.95 11.10
C MET A 1 21.74 8.54 9.75
N GLY A 2 21.08 7.77 8.88
CA GLY A 2 20.53 8.28 7.62
C GLY A 2 19.33 9.15 7.93
N LEU A 3 19.44 10.44 7.65
CA LEU A 3 18.33 11.37 7.72
C LEU A 3 17.50 11.14 6.46
N PHE A 4 16.41 10.37 6.59
CA PHE A 4 15.40 10.26 5.55
C PHE A 4 14.88 11.67 5.26
N ARG A 5 15.27 12.25 4.13
CA ARG A 5 14.48 13.32 3.54
C ARG A 5 13.18 12.66 3.11
N SER A 6 12.04 13.23 3.48
CA SER A 6 10.76 12.90 2.85
C SER A 6 10.93 13.16 1.35
N SER A 7 11.25 12.11 0.59
CA SER A 7 11.31 12.15 -0.86
C SER A 7 9.90 12.34 -1.39
N GLU A 8 9.79 13.12 -2.46
CA GLU A 8 8.54 13.32 -3.17
C GLU A 8 8.00 11.96 -3.67
N ILE A 9 6.70 11.73 -3.53
CA ILE A 9 6.06 10.54 -4.11
C ILE A 9 5.92 10.80 -5.61
N ILE A 10 6.55 9.96 -6.41
CA ILE A 10 6.67 10.15 -7.86
C ILE A 10 5.73 9.24 -8.67
N GLY A 11 5.11 8.25 -8.03
CA GLY A 11 4.18 7.32 -8.68
C GLY A 11 3.82 6.11 -7.84
N ILE A 12 3.00 5.24 -8.42
CA ILE A 12 2.61 3.92 -7.91
C ILE A 12 3.07 2.84 -8.90
N ALA A 13 3.57 1.73 -8.40
CA ALA A 13 3.89 0.58 -9.24
C ALA A 13 2.61 -0.01 -9.84
N ASP A 14 2.63 -0.37 -11.13
CA ASP A 14 1.51 -0.98 -11.83
C ASP A 14 0.99 -2.22 -11.09
N SER A 15 1.91 -3.10 -10.67
CA SER A 15 1.62 -4.30 -9.89
C SER A 15 0.91 -4.02 -8.55
N ALA A 16 1.25 -2.93 -7.87
CA ALA A 16 0.60 -2.53 -6.62
C ALA A 16 -0.83 -2.04 -6.86
N LEU A 17 -1.03 -1.26 -7.92
CA LEU A 17 -2.37 -0.79 -8.32
C LEU A 17 -3.25 -1.95 -8.77
N GLU A 18 -2.74 -2.85 -9.62
CA GLU A 18 -3.45 -4.05 -10.06
C GLU A 18 -3.89 -4.92 -8.87
N PHE A 19 -3.00 -5.12 -7.89
CA PHE A 19 -3.34 -5.84 -6.67
C PHE A 19 -4.47 -5.14 -5.90
N ALA A 20 -4.40 -3.82 -5.73
CA ALA A 20 -5.42 -3.06 -5.03
C ALA A 20 -6.79 -3.14 -5.74
N LEU A 21 -6.81 -3.08 -7.08
CA LEU A 21 -8.02 -3.22 -7.89
C LEU A 21 -8.64 -4.60 -7.69
N ALA A 22 -7.85 -5.67 -7.82
CA ALA A 22 -8.31 -7.04 -7.64
C ALA A 22 -8.83 -7.29 -6.21
N ALA A 23 -8.10 -6.84 -5.19
CA ALA A 23 -8.51 -6.96 -3.79
C ALA A 23 -9.80 -6.19 -3.50
N SER A 24 -10.01 -5.05 -4.17
CA SER A 24 -11.24 -4.25 -4.08
C SER A 24 -12.44 -4.97 -4.71
N GLU A 25 -12.24 -5.61 -5.86
CA GLU A 25 -13.26 -6.44 -6.50
C GLU A 25 -13.63 -7.65 -5.63
N GLU A 26 -12.64 -8.35 -5.06
CA GLU A 26 -12.87 -9.50 -4.18
C GLU A 26 -13.58 -9.13 -2.86
N ALA A 27 -13.33 -7.93 -2.33
CA ALA A 27 -13.97 -7.44 -1.11
C ALA A 27 -15.45 -7.05 -1.33
N HIS A 28 -15.87 -6.84 -2.59
CA HIS A 28 -17.22 -6.40 -2.93
C HIS A 28 -18.29 -7.35 -2.34
N PRO A 29 -19.36 -6.85 -1.71
CA PRO A 29 -19.83 -5.45 -1.67
C PRO A 29 -19.31 -4.63 -0.48
N ASN A 30 -18.27 -5.08 0.24
CA ASN A 30 -17.67 -4.33 1.34
C ASN A 30 -16.51 -3.44 0.84
N GLU A 31 -16.14 -2.44 1.63
CA GLU A 31 -14.97 -1.61 1.32
C GLU A 31 -13.66 -2.35 1.63
N TYR A 32 -12.79 -2.48 0.65
CA TYR A 32 -11.39 -2.82 0.88
C TYR A 32 -10.64 -1.64 1.52
N MET A 33 -9.64 -1.93 2.36
CA MET A 33 -8.71 -0.96 2.93
C MET A 33 -7.35 -1.60 3.10
N GLY A 34 -6.31 -0.91 2.62
CA GLY A 34 -4.91 -1.31 2.71
C GLY A 34 -4.00 -0.10 2.95
N MET A 35 -2.77 -0.38 3.35
CA MET A 35 -1.71 0.63 3.49
C MET A 35 -0.75 0.54 2.30
N LEU A 36 -0.28 1.68 1.82
CA LEU A 36 0.71 1.73 0.75
C LEU A 36 2.10 1.90 1.35
N ARG A 37 3.00 1.00 0.97
CA ARG A 37 4.41 1.10 1.31
C ARG A 37 5.16 1.77 0.16
N GLY A 38 6.04 2.69 0.52
CA GLY A 38 6.93 3.35 -0.41
C GLY A 38 8.29 2.68 -0.45
N GLU A 39 8.88 2.61 -1.65
CA GLU A 39 10.25 2.20 -1.90
C GLU A 39 11.02 3.29 -2.64
N ASP A 40 12.32 3.38 -2.38
CA ASP A 40 13.19 4.35 -3.06
C ASP A 40 13.24 4.02 -4.56
N ALA A 41 13.03 5.03 -5.40
CA ALA A 41 13.06 4.91 -6.86
C ALA A 41 14.37 4.28 -7.37
N ALA A 42 15.49 4.54 -6.70
CA ALA A 42 16.79 3.97 -7.07
C ALA A 42 16.84 2.43 -6.85
N ASN A 43 16.12 1.90 -5.87
CA ASN A 43 16.03 0.45 -5.62
C ASN A 43 15.19 -0.27 -6.69
N LEU A 44 14.31 0.47 -7.38
CA LEU A 44 13.46 -0.02 -8.45
C LEU A 44 14.08 0.19 -9.84
N GLY A 45 15.36 0.59 -9.90
CA GLY A 45 16.09 0.81 -11.15
C GLY A 45 15.69 2.09 -11.89
N LEU A 46 15.05 3.05 -11.22
CA LEU A 46 14.70 4.33 -11.82
C LEU A 46 15.84 5.35 -11.68
N ASP A 47 16.19 6.02 -12.78
CA ASP A 47 17.18 7.11 -12.83
C ASP A 47 16.60 8.46 -12.35
N GLN A 48 15.80 8.46 -11.28
CA GLN A 48 15.23 9.67 -10.67
C GLN A 48 15.14 9.53 -9.15
N ASP A 49 15.33 10.64 -8.43
CA ASP A 49 15.09 10.69 -6.99
C ASP A 49 13.59 10.69 -6.69
N GLY A 50 13.15 9.90 -5.71
CA GLY A 50 11.75 9.88 -5.31
C GLY A 50 11.36 8.61 -4.57
N THR A 51 10.10 8.55 -4.16
CA THR A 51 9.48 7.35 -3.59
C THR A 51 8.38 6.85 -4.52
N VAL A 52 8.40 5.55 -4.81
CA VAL A 52 7.34 4.85 -5.53
C VAL A 52 6.51 4.07 -4.54
N LEU A 53 5.19 4.15 -4.63
CA LEU A 53 4.28 3.28 -3.87
C LEU A 53 4.35 1.88 -4.50
N SER A 54 5.14 0.99 -3.92
CA SER A 54 5.52 -0.29 -4.53
C SER A 54 4.68 -1.48 -4.06
N GLU A 55 4.07 -1.39 -2.89
CA GLU A 55 3.36 -2.52 -2.28
C GLU A 55 2.09 -2.08 -1.55
N VAL A 56 1.10 -2.98 -1.53
CA VAL A 56 -0.13 -2.84 -0.75
C VAL A 56 -0.11 -3.82 0.41
N LEU A 57 -0.04 -3.29 1.62
CA LEU A 57 -0.05 -4.07 2.85
C LEU A 57 -1.50 -4.28 3.33
N VAL A 58 -1.89 -5.55 3.45
CA VAL A 58 -3.17 -5.93 4.03
C VAL A 58 -3.04 -5.94 5.55
N VAL A 59 -3.76 -5.05 6.24
CA VAL A 59 -3.71 -4.96 7.71
C VAL A 59 -4.59 -6.05 8.34
N PRO A 60 -4.03 -6.99 9.12
CA PRO A 60 -4.81 -8.04 9.78
C PRO A 60 -5.77 -7.45 10.82
N GLY A 61 -7.02 -7.94 10.82
CA GLY A 61 -8.05 -7.50 11.77
C GLY A 61 -8.79 -6.23 11.37
N THR A 62 -8.66 -5.77 10.12
CA THR A 62 -9.48 -4.69 9.55
C THR A 62 -10.96 -5.06 9.61
N LYS A 63 -11.77 -4.21 10.25
CA LYS A 63 -13.22 -4.34 10.25
C LYS A 63 -13.75 -3.60 9.03
N THR A 64 -14.24 -4.34 8.05
CA THR A 64 -14.84 -3.80 6.84
C THR A 64 -16.36 -3.93 6.86
N ASN A 65 -17.03 -2.97 6.24
CA ASN A 65 -18.43 -2.98 5.87
C ASN A 65 -18.59 -2.21 4.53
N PRO A 66 -19.79 -2.11 3.94
CA PRO A 66 -19.98 -1.47 2.63
C PRO A 66 -19.69 0.04 2.55
N VAL A 67 -19.45 0.71 3.67
CA VAL A 67 -19.24 2.17 3.74
C VAL A 67 -18.11 2.59 4.69
N SER A 68 -17.42 1.63 5.34
CA SER A 68 -16.17 1.92 6.04
C SER A 68 -15.31 0.68 6.19
N ALA A 69 -14.00 0.88 6.24
CA ALA A 69 -13.03 -0.11 6.69
C ALA A 69 -12.02 0.53 7.65
N GLU A 70 -11.94 -0.01 8.87
CA GLU A 70 -11.15 0.55 9.97
C GLU A 70 -10.24 -0.52 10.57
N PHE A 71 -8.98 -0.17 10.89
CA PHE A 71 -8.05 -1.05 11.58
C PHE A 71 -7.51 -0.44 12.88
N ASN A 72 -7.04 -1.31 13.79
CA ASN A 72 -6.43 -0.87 15.04
C ASN A 72 -4.97 -0.47 14.79
N PRO A 73 -4.57 0.79 15.04
CA PRO A 73 -3.20 1.27 14.77
C PRO A 73 -2.11 0.51 15.53
N ILE A 74 -2.42 -0.23 16.60
CA ILE A 74 -1.46 -1.12 17.30
C ILE A 74 -0.98 -2.28 16.43
N ASN A 75 -1.76 -2.70 15.43
CA ASN A 75 -1.39 -3.79 14.51
C ASN A 75 -0.59 -3.29 13.30
N THR A 76 -0.32 -1.99 13.21
CA THR A 76 0.53 -1.42 12.16
C THR A 76 1.97 -1.82 12.44
N PRO A 77 2.71 -2.37 11.46
CA PRO A 77 4.14 -2.59 11.62
C PRO A 77 4.81 -1.30 12.11
N ASN A 78 5.60 -1.39 13.19
CA ASN A 78 6.38 -0.26 13.74
C ASN A 78 7.50 0.19 12.80
N ASP A 79 7.73 -0.56 11.72
CA ASP A 79 8.78 -0.37 10.75
C ASP A 79 8.17 0.07 9.40
N LEU A 80 8.73 1.17 8.87
CA LEU A 80 9.03 1.42 7.45
C LEU A 80 7.93 2.05 6.57
N SER A 81 8.23 3.25 6.08
CA SER A 81 7.78 3.78 4.78
C SER A 81 6.30 3.67 4.39
N ALA A 82 5.36 3.73 5.35
CA ALA A 82 3.93 3.88 5.06
C ALA A 82 3.63 5.25 4.42
N ALA A 83 3.76 5.34 3.10
CA ALA A 83 3.66 6.57 2.33
C ALA A 83 2.21 6.96 2.03
N GLY A 84 1.26 6.01 2.07
CA GLY A 84 -0.14 6.27 1.75
C GLY A 84 -1.13 5.24 2.25
N SER A 85 -2.41 5.41 1.88
CA SER A 85 -3.46 4.42 2.06
C SER A 85 -4.23 4.19 0.76
N VAL A 86 -4.90 3.04 0.66
CA VAL A 86 -5.82 2.73 -0.43
C VAL A 86 -7.09 2.12 0.13
N HIS A 87 -8.25 2.55 -0.37
CA HIS A 87 -9.52 1.93 -0.05
C HIS A 87 -10.49 1.95 -1.22
N SER A 88 -11.53 1.12 -1.16
CA SER A 88 -12.50 1.00 -2.24
C SER A 88 -13.88 1.51 -1.86
N HIS A 89 -14.58 2.14 -2.79
CA HIS A 89 -15.99 2.52 -2.72
C HIS A 89 -16.85 1.60 -3.62
N PRO A 90 -17.61 0.64 -3.06
CA PRO A 90 -18.48 -0.27 -3.81
C PRO A 90 -19.57 0.43 -4.63
N ASN A 91 -19.84 1.70 -4.35
CA ASN A 91 -20.80 2.53 -5.09
C ASN A 91 -20.20 3.22 -6.33
N GLY A 92 -18.88 3.09 -6.57
CA GLY A 92 -18.18 3.67 -7.73
C GLY A 92 -17.82 5.16 -7.60
N VAL A 93 -18.09 5.80 -6.47
CA VAL A 93 -17.80 7.23 -6.29
C VAL A 93 -16.31 7.43 -5.97
N LEU A 94 -15.59 8.14 -6.83
CA LEU A 94 -14.19 8.53 -6.59
C LEU A 94 -14.11 9.86 -5.86
N ARG A 95 -14.69 9.94 -4.66
CA ARG A 95 -14.65 11.14 -3.81
C ARG A 95 -14.56 10.77 -2.34
N PRO A 96 -13.64 11.38 -1.58
CA PRO A 96 -13.54 11.10 -0.16
C PRO A 96 -14.80 11.53 0.57
N SER A 97 -15.26 10.68 1.49
CA SER A 97 -16.26 11.02 2.50
C SER A 97 -15.64 11.85 3.63
N ALA A 98 -16.47 12.41 4.50
CA ALA A 98 -15.98 13.09 5.70
C ALA A 98 -15.20 12.14 6.65
N ALA A 99 -15.52 10.85 6.63
CA ALA A 99 -14.78 9.84 7.40
C ALA A 99 -13.40 9.58 6.79
N ASP A 100 -13.32 9.51 5.46
CA ASP A 100 -12.05 9.31 4.73
C ASP A 100 -11.08 10.47 5.02
N LEU A 101 -11.55 11.71 4.90
CA LEU A 101 -10.75 12.91 5.19
C LEU A 101 -10.19 12.92 6.62
N SER A 102 -10.92 12.34 7.59
CA SER A 102 -10.43 12.24 8.97
C SER A 102 -9.27 11.25 9.14
N THR A 103 -9.15 10.29 8.21
CA THR A 103 -8.05 9.32 8.14
C THR A 103 -6.89 9.87 7.31
N PHE A 104 -7.16 10.77 6.35
CA PHE A 104 -6.16 11.29 5.41
C PHE A 104 -5.05 12.12 6.09
N SER A 105 -5.32 12.72 7.24
CA SER A 105 -4.32 13.54 7.94
C SER A 105 -3.08 12.79 8.44
N ARG A 106 -2.96 11.47 8.18
CA ARG A 106 -1.92 10.59 8.70
C ARG A 106 -0.86 10.20 7.67
N ASN A 107 -1.17 10.29 6.38
CA ASN A 107 -0.25 9.88 5.30
C ASN A 107 -0.21 10.95 4.21
N HIS A 108 0.67 10.78 3.22
CA HIS A 108 0.91 11.81 2.20
C HIS A 108 0.00 11.65 0.97
N VAL A 109 -0.39 10.41 0.64
CA VAL A 109 -1.21 10.07 -0.53
C VAL A 109 -2.30 9.08 -0.15
N HIS A 110 -3.50 9.29 -0.67
CA HIS A 110 -4.65 8.42 -0.44
C HIS A 110 -5.31 8.04 -1.75
N ILE A 111 -5.45 6.74 -2.02
CA ILE A 111 -6.08 6.22 -3.23
C ILE A 111 -7.49 5.74 -2.91
N ILE A 112 -8.47 6.19 -3.69
CA ILE A 112 -9.83 5.65 -3.69
C ILE A 112 -10.03 4.90 -4.99
N ILE A 113 -10.49 3.65 -4.88
CA ILE A 113 -10.88 2.79 -6.00
C ILE A 113 -12.41 2.70 -6.04
N GLY A 114 -13.04 2.83 -7.21
CA GLY A 114 -14.48 2.71 -7.38
C GLY A 114 -14.87 1.44 -8.13
N ALA A 115 -16.03 0.86 -7.83
CA ALA A 115 -16.66 -0.09 -8.73
C ALA A 115 -16.91 0.57 -10.11
N PRO A 116 -16.68 -0.11 -11.26
CA PRO A 116 -16.48 -1.54 -11.40
C PRO A 116 -15.02 -2.04 -11.35
N TYR A 117 -14.09 -1.30 -10.73
CA TYR A 117 -12.70 -1.74 -10.48
C TYR A 117 -11.85 -1.92 -11.75
N GLY A 118 -12.14 -1.17 -12.81
CA GLY A 118 -11.32 -1.11 -14.00
C GLY A 118 -10.00 -0.35 -13.77
N SER A 119 -9.11 -0.43 -14.76
CA SER A 119 -7.78 0.21 -14.77
C SER A 119 -7.79 1.70 -14.44
N ASP A 120 -8.87 2.38 -14.77
CA ASP A 120 -9.04 3.84 -14.62
C ASP A 120 -10.06 4.20 -13.53
N ASP A 121 -10.62 3.22 -12.82
CA ASP A 121 -11.65 3.44 -11.79
C ASP A 121 -11.01 3.76 -10.42
N TRP A 122 -10.07 4.70 -10.40
CA TRP A 122 -9.39 5.12 -9.18
C TRP A 122 -8.97 6.59 -9.24
N GLN A 123 -8.67 7.17 -8.08
CA GLN A 123 -8.17 8.53 -7.96
C GLN A 123 -7.27 8.65 -6.73
N ALA A 124 -6.18 9.41 -6.85
CA ALA A 124 -5.31 9.77 -5.74
C ALA A 124 -5.69 11.15 -5.18
N PHE A 125 -5.50 11.30 -3.87
CA PHE A 125 -5.78 12.52 -3.13
C PHE A 125 -4.63 12.85 -2.19
N ASP A 126 -4.44 14.13 -1.93
CA ASP A 126 -3.59 14.60 -0.84
C ASP A 126 -4.31 14.56 0.52
N GLN A 127 -3.61 15.03 1.55
CA GLN A 127 -4.12 15.11 2.94
C GLN A 127 -5.35 16.01 3.11
N ASP A 128 -5.57 16.96 2.20
CA ASP A 128 -6.68 17.91 2.21
C ASP A 128 -7.88 17.37 1.40
N GLY A 129 -7.71 16.22 0.73
CA GLY A 129 -8.71 15.60 -0.13
C GLY A 129 -8.77 16.22 -1.52
N GLU A 130 -7.76 16.99 -1.93
CA GLU A 130 -7.66 17.50 -3.28
C GLU A 130 -7.09 16.40 -4.20
N PRO A 131 -7.66 16.21 -5.40
CA PRO A 131 -7.19 15.19 -6.33
C PRO A 131 -5.79 15.55 -6.84
N ILE A 132 -4.91 14.55 -6.88
CA ILE A 132 -3.52 14.68 -7.35
C ILE A 132 -3.27 13.72 -8.51
N ASP A 133 -2.38 14.11 -9.42
CA ASP A 133 -1.89 13.21 -10.47
C ASP A 133 -0.86 12.25 -9.86
N LEU A 134 -1.09 10.95 -10.02
CA LEU A 134 -0.18 9.91 -9.54
C LEU A 134 0.17 9.00 -10.72
N PRO A 135 1.39 9.11 -11.28
CA PRO A 135 1.80 8.27 -12.40
C PRO A 135 1.82 6.78 -12.03
N VAL A 136 1.33 5.94 -12.94
CA VAL A 136 1.52 4.48 -12.87
C VAL A 136 2.85 4.16 -13.52
N LEU A 137 3.72 3.47 -12.78
CA LEU A 137 5.08 3.14 -13.18
C LEU A 137 5.19 1.63 -13.41
N ASP A 138 5.71 1.26 -14.57
CA ASP A 138 6.10 -0.11 -14.90
C ASP A 138 7.47 -0.39 -14.26
N VAL A 139 7.44 -0.88 -13.03
CA VAL A 139 8.62 -1.23 -12.23
C VAL A 139 8.42 -2.62 -11.65
N ASP A 140 9.47 -3.43 -11.70
CA ASP A 140 9.48 -4.70 -10.99
C ASP A 140 9.53 -4.43 -9.48
N PRO A 141 8.72 -5.12 -8.66
CA PRO A 141 8.88 -5.06 -7.22
C PRO A 141 10.31 -5.48 -6.88
N PRO A 142 10.90 -4.93 -5.80
CA PRO A 142 12.24 -5.35 -5.40
C PRO A 142 12.22 -6.87 -5.25
N GLU A 143 13.26 -7.55 -5.75
CA GLU A 143 13.46 -8.97 -5.47
C GLU A 143 13.61 -9.08 -3.94
N GLU A 144 12.50 -9.33 -3.25
CA GLU A 144 12.57 -9.61 -1.84
C GLU A 144 13.41 -10.88 -1.70
N ASP A 145 14.57 -10.78 -1.06
CA ASP A 145 15.28 -11.90 -0.46
C ASP A 145 14.37 -12.50 0.64
N PHE A 146 13.23 -13.09 0.23
CA PHE A 146 12.16 -13.58 1.10
C PHE A 146 12.60 -14.83 1.89
N PHE A 147 13.81 -15.33 1.64
CA PHE A 147 14.48 -16.38 2.39
C PHE A 147 15.95 -16.03 2.63
N ASP A 148 16.26 -15.26 3.68
CA ASP A 148 17.61 -15.29 4.29
C ASP A 148 17.85 -16.60 5.07
N PHE A 149 16.90 -17.55 5.01
CA PHE A 149 17.07 -18.91 5.48
C PHE A 149 17.52 -19.78 4.33
N THR A 150 18.79 -20.17 4.35
CA THR A 150 19.23 -21.29 3.51
C THR A 150 18.72 -22.60 4.11
N GLN A 151 18.62 -23.65 3.29
CA GLN A 151 18.34 -25.00 3.78
C GLN A 151 19.35 -25.44 4.87
N GLU A 152 20.57 -24.88 4.82
CA GLU A 152 21.60 -25.07 5.84
C GLU A 152 21.27 -24.45 7.20
N ASP A 153 20.54 -23.32 7.25
CA ASP A 153 20.13 -22.68 8.51
C ASP A 153 19.02 -23.48 9.20
N ILE A 154 18.06 -24.00 8.43
CA ILE A 154 17.00 -24.89 8.92
C ILE A 154 17.61 -26.19 9.48
N ASP A 155 18.56 -26.78 8.75
CA ASP A 155 19.25 -28.00 9.18
C ASP A 155 20.15 -27.78 10.41
N ARG A 156 20.61 -26.55 10.67
CA ARG A 156 21.40 -26.22 11.87
C ARG A 156 20.50 -26.19 13.10
N GLU A 157 19.36 -25.50 13.01
CA GLU A 157 18.41 -25.37 14.12
C GLU A 157 17.84 -26.74 14.54
N LEU A 158 17.45 -27.59 13.58
CA LEU A 158 16.96 -28.94 13.84
C LEU A 158 17.97 -29.85 14.56
N ARG A 159 19.27 -29.64 14.35
CA ARG A 159 20.34 -30.42 15.01
C ARG A 159 20.68 -29.92 16.41
N GLU A 160 20.30 -28.70 16.76
CA GLU A 160 20.49 -28.15 18.10
C GLU A 160 19.38 -28.57 19.08
N ASP A 161 18.16 -28.82 18.58
CA ASP A 161 17.03 -29.36 19.37
C ASP A 161 17.13 -30.86 19.70
N GLU A 162 17.99 -31.62 18.99
CA GLU A 162 18.23 -33.06 19.25
C GLU A 162 19.30 -33.35 20.33
N ARG A 163 19.73 -32.35 21.10
CA ARG A 163 20.81 -32.50 22.10
C ARG A 163 20.37 -32.40 23.57
#